data_AF-A0A9D3LLT3-F1
#
_entry.id   AF-A0A9D3LLT3-F1
#
_cell.length_a   1.000
_cell.length_b   1.000
_cell.length_c   1.000
_cell.angle_alpha   90.00
_cell.angle_beta   90.00
_cell.angle_gamma   90.00
#
_symmetry.space_group_name_H-M   'P 1'
#
loop_
_entity.id
_entity.type
_entity.pdbx_description
1 polymer ?
#
loop_
_entity_poly.entity_id
_entity_poly.type
_entity_poly.pdbx_seq_one_letter_code
_entity_poly.pdbx_strand_id
1 'polypeptide(L)'
;MVMGRMATLCQPPVFKDPNADSGCILEDAQMLFSSCHFEDLPDLVNECRGLRIGLTSPNGHELRITGLDGTVYWGREEMLEMWGKLYLPQPERMAVMGAIDNVPSLAEGLQLIVLVDSKRRVYFYESEVLHLVALSVKDFLVSGAASPPMNSFKYGQHCAPKTEEEYLKIMKKAGIPLIQKSTKDFVQSKAKGIKDNLDFLASL
;
A
#
# COMPACT_ATOMS: atom_id res chain seq x y z
N MET A 1 -14.65 -43.60 6.28
CA MET A 1 -15.71 -42.91 7.04
C MET A 1 -15.11 -41.56 7.46
N VAL A 2 -15.27 -40.53 6.62
CA VAL A 2 -14.70 -39.20 6.86
C VAL A 2 -15.83 -38.32 7.36
N MET A 3 -15.78 -37.91 8.63
CA MET A 3 -16.72 -36.96 9.22
C MET A 3 -16.44 -35.58 8.62
N GLY A 4 -17.35 -35.12 7.76
CA GLY A 4 -17.36 -33.74 7.29
C GLY A 4 -17.68 -32.81 8.44
N ARG A 5 -16.76 -31.88 8.74
CA ARG A 5 -17.06 -30.70 9.55
C ARG A 5 -17.88 -29.75 8.68
N MET A 6 -19.18 -29.64 8.99
CA MET A 6 -19.99 -28.55 8.46
C MET A 6 -19.49 -27.24 9.07
N ALA A 7 -18.85 -26.43 8.23
CA ALA A 7 -18.65 -25.02 8.54
C ALA A 7 -20.04 -24.38 8.53
N THR A 8 -20.48 -23.93 9.70
CA THR A 8 -21.65 -23.08 9.83
C THR A 8 -21.33 -21.79 9.09
N LEU A 9 -21.81 -21.68 7.85
CA LEU A 9 -21.90 -20.43 7.11
C LEU A 9 -22.82 -19.53 7.93
N CYS A 10 -22.24 -18.65 8.76
CA CYS A 10 -22.96 -17.47 9.20
C CYS A 10 -23.39 -16.75 7.93
N GLN A 11 -24.71 -16.62 7.75
CA GLN A 11 -25.25 -15.88 6.61
C GLN A 11 -24.64 -14.47 6.60
N PRO A 12 -24.24 -13.94 5.43
CA PRO A 12 -23.74 -12.59 5.33
C PRO A 12 -24.79 -11.61 5.88
N PRO A 13 -24.40 -10.55 6.60
CA PRO A 13 -25.34 -9.54 7.06
C PRO A 13 -26.04 -8.95 5.85
N VAL A 14 -27.37 -9.06 5.82
CA VAL A 14 -28.18 -8.45 4.78
C VAL A 14 -28.24 -6.96 5.06
N PHE A 15 -27.28 -6.20 4.53
CA PHE A 15 -27.29 -4.73 4.51
C PHE A 15 -28.37 -4.21 3.53
N LYS A 16 -29.65 -4.55 3.76
CA LYS A 16 -30.79 -4.12 2.95
C LYS A 16 -32.06 -3.88 3.76
N ASP A 17 -31.96 -3.54 5.04
CA ASP A 17 -33.09 -2.95 5.75
C ASP A 17 -32.97 -1.42 5.69
N PRO A 18 -33.79 -0.72 4.88
CA PRO A 18 -33.80 0.74 4.84
C PRO A 18 -34.30 1.39 6.15
N ASN A 19 -34.80 0.59 7.11
CA ASN A 19 -35.20 1.05 8.44
C ASN A 19 -34.21 0.66 9.56
N ALA A 20 -33.10 0.00 9.24
CA ALA A 20 -32.09 -0.28 10.24
C ALA A 20 -31.43 1.02 10.71
N ASP A 21 -31.27 1.16 12.03
CA ASP A 21 -30.58 2.30 12.62
C ASP A 21 -29.16 2.38 12.06
N SER A 22 -28.81 3.56 11.55
CA SER A 22 -27.51 3.80 10.91
C SER A 22 -26.35 3.50 11.87
N GLY A 23 -26.58 3.66 13.19
CA GLY A 23 -25.63 3.34 14.24
C GLY A 23 -25.34 1.84 14.37
N CYS A 24 -26.36 0.97 14.32
CA CYS A 24 -26.17 -0.48 14.43
C CYS A 24 -25.38 -1.05 13.23
N ILE A 25 -25.66 -0.55 12.03
CA ILE A 25 -24.96 -0.92 10.78
C ILE A 25 -23.45 -0.64 10.88
N LEU A 26 -23.10 0.49 11.51
CA LEU A 26 -21.71 0.92 11.70
C LEU A 26 -20.96 0.05 12.69
N GLU A 27 -21.55 -0.24 13.85
CA GLU A 27 -20.94 -1.09 14.87
C GLU A 27 -20.71 -2.52 14.37
N ASP A 28 -21.69 -3.07 13.64
CA ASP A 28 -21.57 -4.40 13.03
C ASP A 28 -20.46 -4.44 11.97
N ALA A 29 -20.39 -3.45 11.10
CA ALA A 29 -19.33 -3.36 10.10
C ALA A 29 -17.95 -3.23 10.74
N GLN A 30 -17.79 -2.37 11.75
CA GLN A 30 -16.53 -2.24 12.48
C GLN A 30 -16.11 -3.56 13.13
N MET A 31 -17.06 -4.31 13.69
CA MET A 31 -16.82 -5.63 14.27
C MET A 31 -16.38 -6.66 13.23
N LEU A 32 -17.04 -6.68 12.07
CA LEU A 32 -16.70 -7.57 10.94
C LEU A 32 -15.28 -7.29 10.43
N PHE A 33 -14.97 -6.04 10.09
CA PHE A 33 -13.62 -5.66 9.62
C PHE A 33 -12.54 -5.90 10.70
N SER A 34 -12.90 -5.78 11.97
CA SER A 34 -11.96 -6.06 13.08
C SER A 34 -11.64 -7.54 13.23
N SER A 35 -12.52 -8.45 12.80
CA SER A 35 -12.39 -9.89 13.02
C SER A 35 -12.13 -10.69 11.74
N CYS A 36 -12.33 -10.12 10.55
CA CYS A 36 -12.16 -10.82 9.29
C CYS A 36 -10.71 -11.27 9.03
N HIS A 37 -10.53 -12.40 8.34
CA HIS A 37 -9.22 -12.77 7.81
C HIS A 37 -8.85 -11.89 6.62
N PHE A 38 -7.57 -11.85 6.27
CA PHE A 38 -7.11 -11.04 5.14
C PHE A 38 -7.69 -11.55 3.81
N GLU A 39 -7.82 -12.86 3.67
CA GLU A 39 -8.37 -13.52 2.48
C GLU A 39 -9.82 -13.10 2.19
N ASP A 40 -10.61 -12.85 3.23
CA ASP A 40 -12.03 -12.47 3.12
C ASP A 40 -12.23 -10.96 2.97
N LEU A 41 -11.16 -10.17 3.16
CA LEU A 41 -11.24 -8.70 3.17
C LEU A 41 -11.78 -8.13 1.84
N PRO A 42 -11.35 -8.60 0.63
CA PRO A 42 -11.88 -8.07 -0.62
C PRO A 42 -13.39 -8.29 -0.77
N ASP A 43 -13.89 -9.47 -0.37
CA ASP A 43 -15.31 -9.79 -0.43
C ASP A 43 -16.11 -8.93 0.55
N LEU A 44 -15.61 -8.78 1.79
CA LEU A 44 -16.22 -7.91 2.79
C LEU A 44 -16.25 -6.43 2.36
N VAL A 45 -15.17 -5.93 1.75
CA VAL A 45 -15.11 -4.57 1.19
C VAL A 45 -16.16 -4.39 0.09
N ASN A 46 -16.37 -5.42 -0.74
CA ASN A 46 -17.38 -5.39 -1.79
C ASN A 46 -18.81 -5.43 -1.22
N GLU A 47 -19.06 -6.22 -0.17
CA GLU A 47 -20.35 -6.28 0.54
C GLU A 47 -20.69 -4.97 1.24
N CYS A 48 -19.71 -4.31 1.85
CA CYS A 48 -19.88 -3.04 2.56
C CYS A 48 -19.58 -1.80 1.69
N ARG A 49 -19.49 -1.95 0.35
CA ARG A 49 -19.12 -0.84 -0.55
C ARG A 49 -20.04 0.37 -0.33
N GLY A 50 -19.44 1.55 -0.18
CA GLY A 50 -20.14 2.81 0.00
C GLY A 50 -20.46 3.16 1.45
N LEU A 51 -20.28 2.22 2.39
CA LEU A 51 -20.34 2.51 3.81
C LEU A 51 -19.26 3.54 4.18
N ARG A 52 -19.61 4.49 5.06
CA ARG A 52 -18.71 5.55 5.55
C ARG A 52 -18.52 5.38 7.04
N ILE A 53 -17.28 5.17 7.48
CA ILE A 53 -16.93 4.99 8.89
C ILE A 53 -16.19 6.24 9.36
N GLY A 54 -16.77 6.97 10.30
CA GLY A 54 -16.10 8.13 10.92
C GLY A 54 -14.83 7.72 11.66
N LEU A 55 -13.75 8.47 11.44
CA LEU A 55 -12.47 8.21 12.09
C LEU A 55 -12.28 9.11 13.31
N THR A 56 -11.82 8.52 14.41
CA THR A 56 -11.40 9.28 15.61
C THR A 56 -10.16 10.13 15.31
N SER A 57 -9.27 9.63 14.44
CA SER A 57 -8.06 10.31 13.98
C SER A 57 -7.77 9.92 12.52
N PRO A 58 -7.63 10.86 11.57
CA PRO A 58 -7.84 12.30 11.75
C PRO A 58 -9.33 12.62 11.96
N ASN A 59 -9.65 13.44 12.97
CA ASN A 59 -11.02 13.77 13.33
C ASN A 59 -11.72 14.57 12.21
N GLY A 60 -13.01 14.33 11.99
CA GLY A 60 -13.80 14.98 10.95
C GLY A 60 -13.64 14.37 9.56
N HIS A 61 -12.88 13.28 9.43
CA HIS A 61 -12.78 12.51 8.20
C HIS A 61 -13.48 11.16 8.32
N GLU A 62 -13.89 10.61 7.18
CA GLU A 62 -14.55 9.32 7.07
C GLU A 62 -13.74 8.40 6.14
N LEU A 63 -13.61 7.15 6.55
CA LEU A 63 -13.23 6.07 5.66
C LEU A 63 -14.45 5.67 4.83
N ARG A 64 -14.40 5.88 3.52
CA ARG A 64 -15.36 5.29 2.59
C ARG A 64 -14.87 3.90 2.17
N ILE A 65 -15.64 2.88 2.50
CA ILE A 65 -15.35 1.49 2.12
C ILE A 65 -15.50 1.32 0.62
N THR A 66 -14.44 0.87 -0.02
CA THR A 66 -14.39 0.61 -1.46
C THR A 66 -13.16 -0.22 -1.82
N GLY A 67 -13.28 -1.02 -2.88
CA GLY A 67 -12.12 -1.61 -3.55
C GLY A 67 -11.34 -0.57 -4.34
N LEU A 68 -10.25 -1.03 -4.99
CA LEU A 68 -9.38 -0.22 -5.85
C LEU A 68 -10.17 0.54 -6.93
N ASP A 69 -11.22 -0.07 -7.45
CA ASP A 69 -12.09 0.46 -8.50
C ASP A 69 -12.91 1.71 -8.09
N GLY A 70 -13.11 1.95 -6.79
CA GLY A 70 -13.73 3.18 -6.30
C GLY A 70 -12.74 4.21 -5.75
N THR A 71 -11.47 4.11 -6.17
CA THR A 71 -10.39 5.06 -5.86
C THR A 71 -9.93 5.80 -7.11
N VAL A 72 -9.08 6.81 -6.95
CA VAL A 72 -8.41 7.52 -8.06
C VAL A 72 -7.50 6.59 -8.89
N TYR A 73 -7.13 5.42 -8.34
CA TYR A 73 -6.34 4.38 -9.01
C TYR A 73 -7.20 3.32 -9.72
N TRP A 74 -8.48 3.62 -10.01
CA TRP A 74 -9.32 2.75 -10.82
C TRP A 74 -8.63 2.34 -12.13
N GLY A 75 -8.71 1.06 -12.46
CA GLY A 75 -8.10 0.47 -13.66
C GLY A 75 -6.58 0.27 -13.58
N ARG A 76 -5.94 0.56 -12.44
CA ARG A 76 -4.49 0.37 -12.24
C ARG A 76 -4.18 -0.78 -11.27
N GLU A 77 -4.55 -1.99 -11.66
CA GLU A 77 -4.35 -3.20 -10.86
C GLU A 77 -2.87 -3.43 -10.49
N GLU A 78 -1.95 -2.99 -11.35
CA GLU A 78 -0.52 -3.02 -11.12
C GLU A 78 -0.10 -2.18 -9.90
N MET A 79 -0.82 -1.12 -9.56
CA MET A 79 -0.50 -0.30 -8.38
C MET A 79 -0.62 -1.10 -7.08
N LEU A 80 -1.62 -1.98 -6.98
CA LEU A 80 -1.81 -2.84 -5.82
C LEU A 80 -0.65 -3.81 -5.66
N GLU A 81 -0.17 -4.38 -6.76
CA GLU A 81 1.02 -5.22 -6.78
C GLU A 81 2.28 -4.43 -6.40
N MET A 82 2.43 -3.20 -6.89
CA MET A 82 3.56 -2.34 -6.58
C MET A 82 3.61 -1.95 -5.09
N TRP A 83 2.49 -1.57 -4.47
CA TRP A 83 2.42 -1.27 -3.03
C TRP A 83 2.93 -2.44 -2.18
N GLY A 84 2.53 -3.67 -2.54
CA GLY A 84 2.97 -4.87 -1.84
C GLY A 84 4.44 -5.23 -2.05
N LYS A 85 5.02 -4.91 -3.23
CA LYS A 85 6.35 -5.41 -3.64
C LYS A 85 7.49 -4.40 -3.57
N LEU A 86 7.23 -3.13 -3.89
CA LEU A 86 8.28 -2.15 -4.17
C LEU A 86 8.47 -1.12 -3.06
N TYR A 87 7.52 -1.06 -2.12
CA TYR A 87 7.56 -0.13 -0.99
C TYR A 87 8.07 -0.79 0.28
N LEU A 88 7.63 -2.02 0.57
CA LEU A 88 7.98 -2.69 1.83
C LEU A 88 9.35 -3.38 1.79
N PRO A 89 10.02 -3.56 2.95
CA PRO A 89 11.30 -4.28 3.03
C PRO A 89 11.22 -5.74 2.57
N GLN A 90 10.05 -6.35 2.71
CA GLN A 90 9.74 -7.69 2.21
C GLN A 90 8.41 -7.62 1.46
N PRO A 91 8.29 -8.29 0.31
CA PRO A 91 7.03 -8.37 -0.41
C PRO A 91 5.90 -8.89 0.48
N GLU A 92 4.75 -8.24 0.44
CA GLU A 92 3.58 -8.58 1.23
C GLU A 92 2.31 -8.45 0.39
N ARG A 93 1.30 -9.26 0.68
CA ARG A 93 -0.02 -9.09 0.05
C ARG A 93 -0.72 -7.88 0.66
N MET A 94 -1.35 -7.08 -0.20
CA MET A 94 -2.13 -5.92 0.20
C MET A 94 -3.51 -5.95 -0.45
N ALA A 95 -4.49 -5.35 0.22
CA ALA A 95 -5.82 -5.11 -0.30
C ALA A 95 -6.26 -3.69 0.05
N VAL A 96 -7.04 -3.07 -0.84
CA VAL A 96 -7.67 -1.77 -0.58
C VAL A 96 -8.89 -2.01 0.31
N MET A 97 -8.90 -1.40 1.48
CA MET A 97 -10.06 -1.40 2.38
C MET A 97 -11.01 -0.23 2.05
N GLY A 98 -10.44 0.89 1.62
CA GLY A 98 -11.22 2.05 1.26
C GLY A 98 -10.35 3.27 0.98
N ALA A 99 -10.98 4.42 1.02
CA ALA A 99 -10.35 5.71 0.79
C ALA A 99 -10.91 6.78 1.73
N ILE A 100 -10.07 7.75 2.07
CA ILE A 100 -10.48 8.97 2.77
C ILE A 100 -10.44 10.10 1.74
N ASP A 101 -11.60 10.69 1.45
CA ASP A 101 -11.74 11.74 0.44
C ASP A 101 -11.55 13.14 1.03
N ASN A 102 -11.21 14.11 0.18
CA ASN A 102 -11.10 15.53 0.52
C ASN A 102 -10.09 15.82 1.64
N VAL A 103 -9.02 15.02 1.71
CA VAL A 103 -7.93 15.27 2.66
C VAL A 103 -7.02 16.34 2.05
N PRO A 104 -6.74 17.47 2.75
CA PRO A 104 -5.79 18.46 2.30
C PRO A 104 -4.37 17.87 2.32
N SER A 105 -4.00 17.22 1.23
CA SER A 105 -2.85 16.33 1.09
C SER A 105 -2.24 16.48 -0.29
N LEU A 106 -1.06 15.88 -0.48
CA LEU A 106 -0.41 15.79 -1.79
C LEU A 106 -0.88 14.56 -2.59
N ALA A 107 -1.84 13.80 -2.07
CA ALA A 107 -2.40 12.65 -2.75
C ALA A 107 -3.17 13.04 -4.02
N GLU A 108 -3.09 12.18 -5.03
CA GLU A 108 -3.85 12.35 -6.27
C GLU A 108 -5.36 12.34 -5.95
N GLY A 109 -6.10 13.29 -6.51
CA GLY A 109 -7.53 13.43 -6.24
C GLY A 109 -7.89 13.80 -4.79
N LEU A 110 -6.92 14.26 -3.98
CA LEU A 110 -7.10 14.55 -2.55
C LEU A 110 -7.62 13.33 -1.76
N GLN A 111 -7.21 12.13 -2.21
CA GLN A 111 -7.69 10.86 -1.68
C GLN A 111 -6.54 10.06 -1.05
N LEU A 112 -6.63 9.82 0.26
CA LEU A 112 -5.75 8.86 0.92
C LEU A 112 -6.28 7.45 0.74
N ILE A 113 -5.49 6.57 0.13
CA ILE A 113 -5.87 5.17 -0.04
C ILE A 113 -5.55 4.42 1.25
N VAL A 114 -6.53 3.68 1.77
CA VAL A 114 -6.39 2.88 2.98
C VAL A 114 -6.17 1.42 2.58
N LEU A 115 -4.94 0.96 2.79
CA LEU A 115 -4.48 -0.37 2.47
C LEU A 115 -4.36 -1.21 3.73
N VAL A 116 -4.64 -2.51 3.60
CA VAL A 116 -4.44 -3.50 4.65
C VAL A 116 -3.52 -4.58 4.11
N ASP A 117 -2.55 -5.00 4.91
CA ASP A 117 -1.66 -6.12 4.55
C ASP A 117 -2.13 -7.46 5.14
N SER A 118 -1.47 -8.56 4.76
CA SER A 118 -1.83 -9.90 5.25
C SER A 118 -1.74 -10.09 6.77
N LYS A 119 -1.01 -9.20 7.45
CA LYS A 119 -0.86 -9.16 8.90
C LYS A 119 -1.86 -8.22 9.56
N ARG A 120 -2.87 -7.75 8.81
CA ARG A 120 -3.93 -6.84 9.23
C ARG A 120 -3.44 -5.43 9.60
N ARG A 121 -2.22 -5.06 9.23
CA ARG A 121 -1.68 -3.70 9.45
C ARG A 121 -2.28 -2.73 8.45
N VAL A 122 -2.53 -1.51 8.87
CA VAL A 122 -3.19 -0.47 8.06
C VAL A 122 -2.19 0.57 7.60
N TYR A 123 -2.27 0.90 6.32
CA TYR A 123 -1.41 1.87 5.67
C TYR A 123 -2.23 2.95 4.98
N PHE A 124 -1.71 4.17 4.99
CA PHE A 124 -2.12 5.22 4.06
C PHE A 124 -1.12 5.31 2.92
N TYR A 125 -1.63 5.41 1.70
CA TYR A 125 -0.82 5.78 0.56
C TYR A 125 -1.03 7.26 0.22
N GLU A 126 0.07 8.01 0.18
CA GLU A 126 0.11 9.42 -0.21
C GLU A 126 1.41 9.69 -0.98
N SER A 127 1.32 10.29 -2.17
CA SER A 127 2.46 10.86 -2.90
C SER A 127 3.71 9.95 -2.96
N GLU A 128 3.55 8.70 -3.42
CA GLU A 128 4.63 7.70 -3.52
C GLU A 128 5.25 7.30 -2.17
N VAL A 129 4.48 7.40 -1.09
CA VAL A 129 4.85 6.94 0.25
C VAL A 129 3.73 6.09 0.85
N LEU A 130 4.11 4.94 1.43
CA LEU A 130 3.24 4.14 2.29
C LEU A 130 3.53 4.45 3.76
N HIS A 131 2.53 4.99 4.45
CA HIS A 131 2.58 5.32 5.87
C HIS A 131 1.90 4.21 6.68
N LEU A 132 2.64 3.52 7.53
CA LEU A 132 2.05 2.58 8.51
C LEU A 132 1.37 3.39 9.61
N VAL A 133 0.05 3.27 9.72
CA VAL A 133 -0.77 4.08 10.63
C VAL A 133 -1.48 3.28 11.72
N ALA A 134 -1.57 1.96 11.58
CA ALA A 134 -2.01 1.08 12.66
C ALA A 134 -1.46 -0.34 12.50
N LEU A 135 -1.30 -1.05 13.62
CA LEU A 135 -0.84 -2.45 13.62
C LEU A 135 -1.98 -3.46 13.46
N SER A 136 -3.23 -3.02 13.56
CA SER A 136 -4.41 -3.84 13.28
C SER A 136 -5.55 -2.97 12.73
N VAL A 137 -6.43 -3.55 11.89
CA VAL A 137 -7.66 -2.87 11.45
C VAL A 137 -8.55 -2.47 12.63
N LYS A 138 -8.55 -3.28 13.70
CA LYS A 138 -9.31 -2.96 14.93
C LYS A 138 -8.81 -1.66 15.55
N ASP A 139 -7.49 -1.53 15.74
CA ASP A 139 -6.91 -0.32 16.33
C ASP A 139 -7.17 0.89 15.45
N PHE A 140 -7.09 0.73 14.13
CA PHE A 140 -7.41 1.79 13.18
C PHE A 140 -8.86 2.26 13.27
N LEU A 141 -9.83 1.34 13.34
CA LEU A 141 -11.25 1.70 13.40
C LEU A 141 -11.67 2.25 14.77
N VAL A 142 -11.06 1.79 15.86
CA VAL A 142 -11.41 2.21 17.23
C VAL A 142 -10.63 3.45 17.68
N SER A 143 -9.33 3.50 17.41
CA SER A 143 -8.43 4.56 17.89
C SER A 143 -8.04 5.57 16.80
N GLY A 144 -8.32 5.26 15.53
CA GLY A 144 -7.89 6.06 14.39
C GLY A 144 -6.46 5.76 13.94
N ALA A 145 -6.00 6.53 12.94
CA ALA A 145 -4.64 6.50 12.44
C ALA A 145 -3.65 7.16 13.42
N ALA A 146 -2.49 6.52 13.61
CA ALA A 146 -1.37 7.11 14.32
C ALA A 146 -0.87 8.37 13.59
N SER A 147 -0.73 9.46 14.35
CA SER A 147 -0.13 10.72 13.90
C SER A 147 0.93 11.17 14.91
N PRO A 148 2.22 11.26 14.53
CA PRO A 148 2.78 10.93 13.21
C PRO A 148 2.68 9.42 12.88
N PRO A 149 2.82 9.03 11.59
CA PRO A 149 2.83 7.61 11.21
C PRO A 149 3.91 6.81 11.94
N MET A 150 3.63 5.55 12.24
CA MET A 150 4.55 4.66 12.96
C MET A 150 5.81 4.35 12.15
N ASN A 151 5.65 4.25 10.83
CA ASN A 151 6.75 4.13 9.87
C ASN A 151 6.30 4.64 8.50
N SER A 152 7.24 4.99 7.63
CA SER A 152 6.95 5.46 6.27
C SER A 152 7.93 4.84 5.28
N PHE A 153 7.41 4.33 4.18
CA PHE A 153 8.17 3.60 3.17
C PHE A 153 8.05 4.31 1.83
N LYS A 154 9.18 4.73 1.26
CA LYS A 154 9.20 5.41 -0.04
C LYS A 154 9.29 4.38 -1.16
N TYR A 155 8.71 4.72 -2.32
CA TYR A 155 8.85 3.90 -3.51
C TYR A 155 10.32 3.54 -3.81
N GLY A 156 10.59 2.25 -4.02
CA GLY A 156 11.91 1.76 -4.43
C GLY A 156 13.00 1.79 -3.35
N GLN A 157 12.71 2.28 -2.14
CA GLN A 157 13.69 2.44 -1.05
C GLN A 157 14.41 1.13 -0.71
N HIS A 158 13.76 -0.01 -0.94
CA HIS A 158 14.28 -1.34 -0.62
C HIS A 158 14.62 -2.18 -1.87
N CYS A 159 14.56 -1.60 -3.07
CA CYS A 159 14.81 -2.32 -4.32
C CYS A 159 16.28 -2.30 -4.76
N ALA A 160 17.10 -1.41 -4.21
CA ALA A 160 18.51 -1.31 -4.57
C ALA A 160 19.30 -2.53 -4.05
N PRO A 161 20.15 -3.16 -4.88
CA PRO A 161 21.03 -4.23 -4.43
C PRO A 161 22.00 -3.69 -3.37
N LYS A 162 22.24 -4.49 -2.33
CA LYS A 162 23.12 -4.08 -1.23
C LYS A 162 24.59 -4.32 -1.54
N THR A 163 24.88 -5.22 -2.49
CA THR A 163 26.24 -5.57 -2.89
C THR A 163 26.38 -5.64 -4.42
N GLU A 164 27.62 -5.49 -4.89
CA GLU A 164 27.95 -5.66 -6.30
C GLU A 164 27.64 -7.08 -6.78
N GLU A 165 27.92 -8.09 -5.96
CA GLU A 165 27.62 -9.50 -6.28
C GLU A 165 26.12 -9.75 -6.48
N GLU A 166 25.28 -9.16 -5.64
CA GLU A 166 23.83 -9.21 -5.77
C GLU A 166 23.38 -8.51 -7.07
N TYR A 167 23.93 -7.33 -7.35
CA TYR A 167 23.70 -6.62 -8.61
C TYR A 167 24.07 -7.46 -9.84
N LEU A 168 25.29 -8.03 -9.87
CA LEU A 168 25.76 -8.89 -10.97
C LEU A 168 24.86 -10.11 -11.17
N LYS A 169 24.37 -10.72 -10.08
CA LYS A 169 23.44 -11.85 -10.12
C LYS A 169 22.09 -11.45 -10.71
N ILE A 170 21.56 -10.28 -10.34
CA ILE A 170 20.32 -9.72 -10.90
C ILE A 170 20.49 -9.47 -12.40
N MET A 171 21.56 -8.79 -12.81
CA MET A 171 21.86 -8.48 -14.21
C MET A 171 21.96 -9.74 -15.07
N LYS A 172 22.72 -10.74 -14.58
CA LYS A 172 22.87 -12.03 -15.26
C LYS A 172 21.53 -12.76 -15.40
N LYS A 173 20.71 -12.78 -14.34
CA LYS A 173 19.38 -13.41 -14.37
C LYS A 173 18.43 -12.71 -15.34
N ALA A 174 18.50 -11.38 -15.43
CA ALA A 174 17.72 -10.58 -16.35
C ALA A 174 18.21 -10.68 -17.81
N GLY A 175 19.33 -11.36 -18.07
CA GLY A 175 19.95 -11.43 -19.40
C GLY A 175 20.47 -10.08 -19.88
N ILE A 176 20.59 -9.10 -18.98
CA ILE A 176 21.10 -7.77 -19.33
C ILE A 176 22.62 -7.88 -19.36
N PRO A 177 23.26 -7.68 -20.52
CA PRO A 177 24.71 -7.72 -20.60
C PRO A 177 25.28 -6.68 -19.65
N LEU A 178 26.19 -7.10 -18.79
CA LEU A 178 27.00 -6.17 -18.02
C LEU A 178 27.65 -5.19 -18.98
N ILE A 179 27.70 -3.90 -18.60
CA ILE A 179 28.32 -2.78 -19.32
C ILE A 179 29.26 -3.30 -20.41
N GLN A 180 28.82 -3.16 -21.66
CA GLN A 180 29.60 -3.63 -22.80
C GLN A 180 31.00 -3.05 -22.70
N LYS A 181 32.01 -3.83 -23.07
CA LYS A 181 33.42 -3.39 -23.04
C LYS A 181 33.58 -1.99 -23.68
N SER A 182 32.84 -1.73 -24.76
CA SER A 182 32.72 -0.43 -25.42
C SER A 182 32.28 0.73 -24.51
N THR A 183 31.31 0.53 -23.62
CA THR A 183 30.87 1.54 -22.66
C THR A 183 31.95 1.81 -21.61
N LYS A 184 32.64 0.77 -21.15
CA LYS A 184 33.75 0.91 -20.20
C LYS A 184 34.93 1.66 -20.84
N ASP A 185 35.27 1.30 -22.07
CA ASP A 185 36.31 1.95 -22.88
C ASP A 185 35.94 3.41 -23.18
N PHE A 186 34.67 3.71 -23.49
CA PHE A 186 34.18 5.07 -23.70
C PHE A 186 34.33 5.93 -22.45
N VAL A 187 33.87 5.46 -21.29
CA VAL A 187 34.01 6.16 -20.01
C VAL A 187 35.49 6.43 -19.70
N GLN A 188 36.36 5.42 -19.86
CA GLN A 188 37.80 5.59 -19.66
C GLN A 188 38.42 6.60 -20.63
N SER A 189 38.03 6.59 -21.90
CA SER A 189 38.53 7.52 -22.92
C SER A 189 38.18 9.00 -22.61
N LYS A 190 37.09 9.22 -21.89
CA LYS A 190 36.60 10.57 -21.52
C LYS A 190 36.97 10.99 -20.10
N ALA A 191 37.37 10.05 -19.25
CA ALA A 191 37.69 10.31 -17.85
C ALA A 191 38.74 11.41 -17.66
N LYS A 192 39.80 11.41 -18.49
CA LYS A 192 40.85 12.43 -18.44
C LYS A 192 40.31 13.84 -18.76
N GLY A 193 39.56 13.99 -19.85
CA GLY A 193 39.01 15.30 -20.24
C GLY A 193 37.99 15.85 -19.24
N ILE A 194 37.20 14.97 -18.60
CA ILE A 194 36.30 15.38 -17.51
C ILE A 194 37.10 15.85 -16.29
N LYS A 195 38.16 15.12 -15.92
CA LYS A 195 39.04 15.50 -14.82
C LYS A 195 39.70 16.85 -15.07
N ASP A 196 40.26 17.06 -16.26
CA ASP A 196 40.92 18.31 -16.63
C ASP A 196 39.94 19.50 -16.54
N ASN A 197 38.68 19.32 -16.94
CA ASN A 197 37.63 20.34 -16.80
C ASN A 197 37.25 20.61 -15.34
N LEU A 198 37.19 19.59 -14.49
CA LEU A 198 36.89 19.75 -13.07
C LEU A 198 38.05 20.46 -12.34
N ASP A 199 39.30 20.10 -12.65
CA ASP A 199 40.49 20.74 -12.12
C ASP A 199 40.55 22.23 -12.54
N PHE A 200 40.16 22.54 -13.79
CA PHE A 200 40.00 23.93 -14.25
C PHE A 200 38.94 24.70 -13.44
N LEU A 201 37.75 24.12 -13.26
CA LEU A 201 36.67 24.77 -12.49
C LEU A 201 37.03 24.97 -11.01
N ALA A 202 37.84 24.08 -10.43
CA ALA A 202 38.33 24.22 -9.06
C ALA A 202 39.44 25.27 -8.90
N SER A 203 40.04 25.72 -10.02
CA SER A 203 41.12 26.72 -10.05
C SER A 203 40.63 28.15 -10.37
N LEU A 204 39.35 28.30 -10.70
CA LEU A 204 38.65 29.59 -10.87
C LEU A 204 38.28 30.19 -9.52
#